data_AF-A0A534N229-F1
#
_entry.id   AF-A0A534N229-F1
#
_cell.length_a   1.000
_cell.length_b   1.000
_cell.length_c   1.000
_cell.angle_alpha   90.00
_cell.angle_beta   90.00
_cell.angle_gamma   90.00
#
_symmetry.space_group_name_H-M   'P 1'
#
loop_
_entity.id
_entity.type
_entity.pdbx_description
1 polymer ?
#
loop_
_entity_poly.entity_id
_entity_poly.type
_entity_poly.pdbx_seq_one_letter_code
_entity_poly.pdbx_strand_id
1 'polypeptide(L)'
;MGLAATRPKPKRPDEPKDVERPDRIILERLQKDDKVSLGDLAKKTGLASSSVHYRIKRLEEEGIIKGYHAIVDPVKLGYDILAVSFIRSRYDPKSYERL
;
A
#
# COMPACT_ATOMS: atom_id res chain seq x y z
N MET A 1 10.85 -17.32 39.18
CA MET A 1 9.51 -17.03 38.61
C MET A 1 9.72 -16.24 37.33
N GLY A 2 9.66 -16.92 36.18
CA GLY A 2 9.95 -16.32 34.87
C GLY A 2 8.75 -15.56 34.34
N LEU A 3 8.95 -14.29 34.02
CA LEU A 3 7.99 -13.50 33.26
C LEU A 3 8.03 -14.03 31.82
N ALA A 4 6.99 -14.77 31.43
CA ALA A 4 6.83 -15.20 30.05
C ALA A 4 6.67 -13.95 29.18
N ALA A 5 7.76 -13.53 28.53
CA ALA A 5 7.70 -12.59 27.44
C ALA A 5 6.81 -13.21 26.36
N THR A 6 5.56 -12.74 26.26
CA THR A 6 4.67 -13.08 25.16
C THR A 6 5.39 -12.72 23.87
N ARG A 7 5.88 -13.73 23.14
CA ARG A 7 6.35 -13.54 21.78
C ARG A 7 5.20 -12.92 20.98
N PRO A 8 5.40 -11.81 20.28
CA PRO A 8 4.37 -11.29 19.39
C PRO A 8 4.05 -12.40 18.38
N LYS A 9 2.75 -12.72 18.25
CA LYS A 9 2.30 -13.66 17.22
C LYS A 9 2.73 -13.10 15.86
N PRO A 10 3.29 -13.93 14.96
CA PRO A 10 3.64 -13.46 13.62
C PRO A 10 2.37 -12.93 12.94
N LYS A 11 2.42 -11.67 12.49
CA LYS A 11 1.29 -11.06 11.78
C LYS A 11 0.98 -11.87 10.52
N ARG A 12 -0.30 -12.08 10.22
CA ARG A 12 -0.70 -12.81 9.00
C ARG A 12 -0.29 -12.01 7.75
N PRO A 13 -0.03 -12.65 6.59
CA PRO A 13 0.35 -11.94 5.36
C PRO A 13 -0.68 -10.88 4.91
N ASP A 14 -1.95 -11.07 5.26
CA ASP A 14 -3.08 -10.18 5.00
C ASP A 14 -3.36 -9.17 6.14
N GLU A 15 -2.58 -9.22 7.22
CA GLU A 15 -2.78 -8.32 8.36
C GLU A 15 -2.30 -6.90 8.01
N PRO A 16 -3.14 -5.87 8.22
CA PRO A 16 -2.77 -4.50 7.88
C PRO A 16 -1.47 -4.09 8.58
N LYS A 17 -0.47 -3.65 7.80
CA LYS A 17 0.68 -2.97 8.37
C LYS A 17 0.23 -1.66 9.00
N ASP A 18 0.74 -1.37 10.19
CA ASP A 18 0.48 -0.13 10.89
C ASP A 18 1.23 1.01 10.20
N VAL A 19 0.56 1.63 9.22
CA VAL A 19 1.10 2.81 8.52
C VAL A 19 1.08 4.01 9.46
N GLU A 20 2.26 4.53 9.76
CA GLU A 20 2.44 5.71 10.62
C GLU A 20 1.74 6.95 10.03
N ARG A 21 1.39 7.92 10.89
CA ARG A 21 0.70 9.14 10.45
C ARG A 21 1.42 9.90 9.32
N PRO A 22 2.75 10.10 9.33
CA PRO A 22 3.45 10.78 8.23
C PRO A 22 3.36 9.99 6.91
N ASP A 23 3.43 8.66 6.97
CA ASP A 23 3.34 7.80 5.80
C ASP A 23 1.95 7.89 5.16
N ARG A 24 0.89 7.97 5.97
CA ARG A 24 -0.48 8.21 5.46
C ARG A 24 -0.59 9.52 4.70
N ILE A 25 0.02 10.60 5.21
CA ILE A 25 0.03 11.91 4.56
C ILE A 25 0.80 11.83 3.22
N ILE A 26 1.93 11.14 3.19
CA ILE A 26 2.72 10.92 1.97
C ILE A 26 1.88 10.17 0.94
N LEU A 27 1.27 9.05 1.33
CA LEU A 27 0.44 8.23 0.45
C LEU A 27 -0.77 8.99 -0.10
N GLU A 28 -1.48 9.73 0.76
CA GLU A 28 -2.63 10.56 0.33
C GLU A 28 -2.21 11.59 -0.72
N ARG A 29 -1.04 12.22 -0.54
CA ARG A 29 -0.53 13.20 -1.50
C ARG A 29 -0.09 12.56 -2.80
N LEU A 30 0.67 11.46 -2.76
CA LEU A 30 1.12 10.75 -3.95
C LEU A 30 -0.03 10.15 -4.76
N GLN A 31 -1.09 9.67 -4.10
CA GLN A 31 -2.29 9.17 -4.79
C GLN A 31 -3.05 10.27 -5.53
N LYS A 32 -3.01 11.50 -5.01
CA LYS A 32 -3.65 12.66 -5.63
C LYS A 32 -2.80 13.25 -6.75
N ASP A 33 -1.49 13.32 -6.53
CA ASP A 33 -0.51 13.85 -7.45
C ASP A 33 0.85 13.20 -7.18
N ASP A 34 1.26 12.29 -8.06
CA ASP A 34 2.52 11.57 -7.97
C ASP A 34 3.73 12.47 -8.28
N LYS A 35 3.52 13.65 -8.86
CA LYS A 35 4.56 14.62 -9.20
C LYS A 35 4.83 15.64 -8.08
N VAL A 36 4.18 15.49 -6.93
CA VAL A 36 4.40 16.36 -5.78
C VAL A 36 5.87 16.34 -5.35
N SER A 37 6.44 17.52 -5.10
CA SER A 37 7.85 17.62 -4.73
C SER A 37 8.13 17.06 -3.33
N LEU A 38 9.33 16.53 -3.12
CA LEU A 38 9.79 16.12 -1.78
C LEU A 38 9.74 17.28 -0.77
N GLY A 39 9.99 18.51 -1.23
CA GLY A 39 9.93 19.70 -0.39
C GLY A 39 8.51 20.03 0.09
N ASP A 40 7.50 19.83 -0.74
CA ASP A 40 6.11 20.07 -0.36
C ASP A 40 5.59 18.96 0.56
N LEU A 41 6.00 17.72 0.31
CA LEU A 41 5.75 16.60 1.23
C LEU A 41 6.42 16.83 2.58
N ALA A 42 7.66 17.33 2.61
CA ALA A 42 8.39 17.68 3.82
C ALA A 42 7.63 18.73 4.64
N LYS A 43 7.20 19.83 4.01
CA LYS A 43 6.38 20.86 4.65
C LYS A 43 5.07 20.29 5.22
N LYS A 44 4.42 19.38 4.50
CA LYS A 44 3.12 18.83 4.91
C LYS A 44 3.23 17.79 6.03
N THR A 45 4.31 17.02 6.05
CA THR A 45 4.58 15.98 7.07
C THR A 45 5.30 16.52 8.30
N GLY A 46 5.93 17.70 8.21
CA GLY A 46 6.79 18.25 9.26
C GLY A 46 8.14 17.55 9.36
N LEU A 47 8.55 16.82 8.32
CA LEU A 47 9.80 16.07 8.27
C LEU A 47 10.81 16.74 7.33
N ALA A 48 12.09 16.40 7.48
CA ALA A 48 13.09 16.76 6.48
C ALA A 48 12.86 16.01 5.16
N SER A 49 13.22 16.63 4.03
CA SER A 49 13.05 16.03 2.69
C SER A 49 13.76 14.68 2.55
N SER A 50 14.90 14.48 3.20
CA SER A 50 15.63 13.20 3.24
C SER A 50 14.84 12.11 3.96
N SER A 51 14.17 12.44 5.07
CA SER A 51 13.31 11.50 5.79
C SER A 51 12.06 11.12 4.98
N VAL A 52 11.47 12.06 4.26
CA VAL A 52 10.36 11.78 3.33
C VAL A 52 10.81 10.84 2.23
N HIS A 53 11.96 11.11 1.61
CA HIS A 53 12.52 10.25 0.56
C HIS A 53 12.76 8.82 1.05
N TYR A 54 13.37 8.67 2.23
CA TYR A 54 13.56 7.35 2.85
C TYR A 54 12.24 6.62 3.09
N ARG A 55 11.22 7.32 3.60
CA ARG A 55 9.89 6.74 3.83
C ARG A 55 9.22 6.28 2.55
N ILE A 56 9.27 7.06 1.47
CA ILE A 56 8.73 6.66 0.16
C ILE A 56 9.41 5.38 -0.30
N LYS A 57 10.75 5.35 -0.29
CA LYS A 57 11.52 4.17 -0.70
C LYS A 57 11.19 2.94 0.15
N ARG A 58 11.08 3.10 1.47
CA ARG A 58 10.63 2.04 2.38
C ARG A 58 9.24 1.52 1.99
N LEU A 59 8.28 2.41 1.74
CA LEU A 59 6.92 2.04 1.38
C LEU A 59 6.86 1.29 0.02
N GLU A 60 7.75 1.62 -0.91
CA GLU A 60 7.92 0.90 -2.18
C GLU A 60 8.54 -0.49 -1.96
N GLU A 61 9.65 -0.59 -1.21
CA GLU A 61 10.32 -1.85 -0.88
C GLU A 61 9.41 -2.81 -0.11
N GLU A 62 8.54 -2.26 0.75
CA GLU A 62 7.53 -3.02 1.49
C GLU A 62 6.30 -3.41 0.65
N GLY A 63 6.22 -2.96 -0.60
CA GLY A 63 5.09 -3.24 -1.50
C GLY A 63 3.79 -2.52 -1.14
N ILE A 64 3.85 -1.54 -0.24
CA ILE A 64 2.71 -0.67 0.10
C ILE A 64 2.44 0.29 -1.07
N ILE A 65 3.50 0.89 -1.62
CA ILE A 65 3.45 1.56 -2.92
C ILE A 65 3.78 0.51 -3.98
N LYS A 66 2.76 0.11 -4.75
CA LYS A 66 2.90 -0.93 -5.78
C LYS A 66 3.43 -0.40 -7.12
N GLY A 67 3.32 0.90 -7.35
CA GLY A 67 3.78 1.55 -8.57
C GLY A 67 3.00 2.82 -8.88
N TYR A 68 3.51 3.56 -9.86
CA TYR A 68 2.95 4.81 -10.36
C TYR A 68 2.35 4.58 -11.74
N HIS A 69 1.14 5.08 -11.96
CA HIS A 69 0.36 4.76 -13.15
C HIS A 69 -0.23 6.02 -13.76
N ALA A 70 -0.21 6.09 -15.10
CA ALA A 70 -0.94 7.11 -15.83
C ALA A 70 -2.44 6.78 -15.84
N ILE A 71 -3.28 7.80 -15.63
CA ILE A 71 -4.70 7.70 -15.91
C ILE A 71 -4.88 7.93 -17.41
N VAL A 72 -5.33 6.90 -18.11
CA VAL A 72 -5.55 6.93 -19.56
C VAL A 72 -7.04 6.89 -19.88
N ASP A 73 -7.42 7.44 -21.02
CA ASP A 73 -8.78 7.37 -21.54
C ASP A 73 -8.95 6.03 -22.30
N PRO A 74 -9.70 5.05 -21.76
CA PRO A 74 -9.85 3.76 -22.40
C PRO A 74 -10.58 3.85 -23.75
N VAL A 75 -11.54 4.77 -23.89
CA VAL A 75 -12.35 4.92 -25.11
C VAL A 75 -11.46 5.39 -26.26
N LYS A 76 -10.59 6.36 -26.01
CA LYS A 76 -9.63 6.84 -27.02
C LYS A 76 -8.58 5.80 -27.43
N LEU A 77 -8.36 4.79 -26.60
CA LEU A 77 -7.46 3.67 -26.88
C LEU A 77 -8.18 2.51 -27.58
N GLY A 78 -9.47 2.63 -27.89
CA GLY A 78 -10.26 1.56 -28.53
C GLY A 78 -10.74 0.48 -27.57
N TYR A 79 -10.66 0.70 -26.26
CA TYR A 79 -11.28 -0.16 -25.25
C TYR A 79 -12.71 0.30 -24.98
N ASP A 80 -13.65 -0.16 -25.81
CA ASP A 80 -15.06 0.22 -25.79
C ASP A 80 -15.94 -0.67 -24.90
N ILE A 81 -15.38 -1.79 -24.40
CA ILE A 81 -16.09 -2.73 -23.52
C ILE A 81 -15.46 -2.73 -22.13
N LEU A 82 -16.28 -2.46 -21.11
CA LEU A 82 -15.96 -2.70 -19.70
C LEU A 82 -16.81 -3.87 -19.19
N ALA A 83 -16.15 -4.95 -18.78
CA ALA A 83 -16.81 -6.10 -18.15
C ALA A 83 -16.59 -6.09 -16.64
N VAL A 84 -17.67 -6.20 -15.85
CA VAL A 84 -17.62 -6.33 -14.40
C VAL A 84 -18.26 -7.66 -14.01
N SER A 85 -17.48 -8.54 -13.37
CA SER A 85 -17.93 -9.88 -12.96
C SER A 85 -17.93 -10.01 -11.44
N PHE A 86 -19.04 -10.49 -10.88
CA PHE A 86 -19.16 -10.80 -9.46
C PHE A 86 -18.86 -12.28 -9.21
N ILE A 87 -17.76 -12.55 -8.52
CA ILE A 87 -17.42 -13.90 -8.08
C ILE A 87 -17.83 -14.03 -6.61
N ARG A 88 -18.71 -14.99 -6.30
CA ARG A 88 -18.96 -15.42 -4.92
C ARG A 88 -18.28 -16.77 -4.72
N SER A 89 -17.24 -16.79 -3.90
CA SER A 89 -16.58 -18.02 -3.48
C SER A 89 -16.82 -18.25 -1.99
N ARG A 90 -17.14 -19.48 -1.61
CA ARG A 90 -17.05 -19.91 -0.21
C ARG A 90 -15.61 -20.34 0.04
N TYR A 91 -14.90 -19.61 0.89
CA TYR A 91 -13.54 -19.98 1.30
C TYR A 91 -13.61 -21.19 2.22
N ASP A 92 -13.04 -22.33 1.80
CA ASP A 92 -12.83 -23.49 2.64
C ASP A 92 -11.32 -23.68 2.93
N PRO A 93 -10.86 -23.54 4.18
CA PRO A 93 -9.45 -23.67 4.55
C PRO A 93 -8.82 -25.04 4.27
N LYS A 94 -9.60 -26.12 4.10
CA LYS A 94 -9.07 -27.48 3.83
C LYS A 94 -8.66 -27.70 2.38
N SER A 95 -8.85 -26.70 1.52
CA SER A 95 -8.52 -26.79 0.09
C SER A 95 -7.02 -26.90 -0.20
N TYR A 96 -6.15 -26.62 0.79
CA TYR A 96 -4.69 -26.71 0.66
C TYR A 96 -4.11 -28.08 1.03
N GLU A 97 -4.89 -29.01 1.61
CA GLU A 97 -4.39 -30.32 2.05
C GLU A 97 -4.40 -31.40 0.94
N ARG A 98 -4.68 -31.03 -0.33
CA ARG A 98 -4.69 -31.96 -1.48
C ARG A 98 -3.78 -31.55 -2.64
N LEU A 99 -2.73 -30.77 -2.36
CA LEU A 99 -1.59 -30.56 -3.27
C LEU A 99 -0.36 -31.21 -2.65
#